data_AF-A0A180FYJ5-F1
#
_entry.id   AF-A0A180FYJ5-F1
#
_cell.length_a   1.000
_cell.length_b   1.000
_cell.length_c   1.000
_cell.angle_alpha   90.00
_cell.angle_beta   90.00
_cell.angle_gamma   90.00
#
_symmetry.space_group_name_H-M   'P 1'
#
loop_
_entity.id
_entity.type
_entity.pdbx_description
1 polymer ?
#
loop_
_entity_poly.entity_id
_entity_poly.type
_entity_poly.pdbx_seq_one_letter_code
_entity_poly.pdbx_strand_id
1 'polypeptide(L)'
;MKFADKSSVVGFGIVTAKHKTQEELPNRSVWNLMVTVQHTDYDPLTKQQVQFKTQYKIGGQKILANTFGLFQIGHKVLISGNVCGYDQEAFMWIVNALSFSIPSGHQTNTLSSNIKSNNNAAMRRRPGL
;
A
#
# COMPACT_ATOMS: atom_id res chain seq x y z
N MET A 1 -16.10 -6.36 24.92
CA MET A 1 -16.44 -7.03 23.65
C MET A 1 -15.71 -6.31 22.52
N LYS A 2 -14.61 -6.88 21.97
CA LYS A 2 -13.89 -6.27 20.84
C LYS A 2 -14.66 -6.54 19.55
N PHE A 3 -15.40 -5.56 19.06
CA PHE A 3 -16.09 -5.64 17.76
C PHE A 3 -15.12 -5.50 16.57
N ALA A 4 -13.90 -5.01 16.82
CA ALA A 4 -12.93 -4.69 15.77
C ALA A 4 -12.57 -5.94 14.92
N ASP A 5 -12.25 -7.07 15.55
CA ASP A 5 -11.68 -8.24 14.86
C ASP A 5 -12.66 -9.02 13.94
N LYS A 6 -13.90 -8.55 13.77
CA LYS A 6 -14.95 -9.19 12.94
C LYS A 6 -15.40 -8.35 11.74
N SER A 7 -14.86 -7.15 11.55
CA SER A 7 -15.21 -6.30 10.41
C SER A 7 -14.13 -6.42 9.33
N SER A 8 -14.46 -7.08 8.23
CA SER A 8 -13.59 -7.18 7.06
C SER A 8 -13.85 -6.05 6.08
N VAL A 9 -12.78 -5.55 5.48
CA VAL A 9 -12.81 -4.47 4.50
C VAL A 9 -12.03 -4.88 3.26
N VAL A 10 -12.46 -4.37 2.11
CA VAL A 10 -11.73 -4.38 0.85
C VAL A 10 -11.68 -2.95 0.34
N GLY A 11 -10.49 -2.43 0.11
CA GLY A 11 -10.27 -1.05 -0.31
C GLY A 11 -9.41 -0.99 -1.55
N PHE A 12 -9.82 -0.18 -2.52
CA PHE A 12 -9.00 0.24 -3.65
C PHE A 12 -8.60 1.70 -3.46
N GLY A 13 -7.32 2.02 -3.62
CA GLY A 13 -6.86 3.39 -3.40
C GLY A 13 -5.42 3.61 -3.80
N ILE A 14 -4.90 4.79 -3.48
CA ILE A 14 -3.53 5.21 -3.80
C ILE A 14 -2.72 5.26 -2.51
N VAL A 15 -1.53 4.67 -2.52
CA VAL A 15 -0.60 4.76 -1.38
C VAL A 15 -0.09 6.20 -1.25
N THR A 16 -0.36 6.86 -0.13
CA THR A 16 0.06 8.25 0.13
C THR A 16 1.23 8.34 1.10
N ALA A 17 1.39 7.35 1.99
CA ALA A 17 2.51 7.31 2.94
C ALA A 17 2.83 5.87 3.32
N LYS A 18 4.07 5.63 3.75
CA LYS A 18 4.47 4.37 4.36
C LYS A 18 5.62 4.56 5.36
N HIS A 19 5.62 3.79 6.43
CA HIS A 19 6.74 3.74 7.38
C HIS A 19 6.79 2.36 8.05
N LYS A 20 7.95 2.00 8.59
CA LYS A 20 8.11 0.74 9.34
C LYS A 20 7.88 0.99 10.82
N THR A 21 7.23 0.05 11.49
CA THR A 21 7.04 0.06 12.94
C THR A 21 7.50 -1.27 13.52
N GLN A 22 8.22 -1.21 14.63
CA GLN A 22 8.62 -2.41 15.37
C GLN A 22 7.51 -2.76 16.36
N GLU A 23 7.09 -4.02 16.35
CA GLU A 23 6.17 -4.58 17.33
C GLU A 23 6.93 -5.60 18.18
N GLU A 24 6.92 -5.40 19.49
CA GLU A 24 7.49 -6.35 20.44
C GLU A 24 6.47 -7.45 20.73
N LEU A 25 6.82 -8.68 20.36
CA LEU A 25 6.11 -9.89 20.76
C LEU A 25 6.94 -10.56 21.87
N PRO A 26 6.31 -11.41 22.71
CA PRO A 26 6.97 -12.02 23.88
C PRO A 26 8.34 -12.67 23.59
N ASN A 27 8.54 -13.20 22.38
CA ASN A 27 9.74 -13.97 22.02
C ASN A 27 10.57 -13.33 20.89
N ARG A 28 10.11 -12.22 20.29
CA ARG A 28 10.78 -11.57 19.14
C ARG A 28 10.20 -10.20 18.84
N SER A 29 11.01 -9.34 18.23
CA SER A 29 10.50 -8.14 17.56
C SER A 29 10.19 -8.43 16.10
N VAL A 30 9.05 -7.93 15.61
CA VAL A 30 8.66 -8.04 14.20
C VAL A 30 8.53 -6.63 13.62
N TRP A 31 9.12 -6.43 12.45
CA TRP A 31 8.97 -5.19 11.70
C TRP A 31 7.73 -5.25 10.81
N ASN A 32 6.72 -4.46 11.13
CA ASN A 32 5.55 -4.29 10.28
C ASN A 32 5.73 -3.07 9.36
N LEU A 33 5.07 -3.09 8.22
CA LEU A 33 4.95 -1.91 7.35
C LEU A 33 3.57 -1.31 7.55
N MET A 34 3.54 -0.04 7.96
CA MET A 34 2.31 0.75 8.01
C MET A 34 2.18 1.51 6.69
N VAL A 35 1.06 1.33 6.01
CA VAL A 35 0.78 1.93 4.69
C VAL A 35 -0.49 2.75 4.80
N THR A 36 -0.40 4.05 4.55
CA THR A 36 -1.59 4.90 4.43
C THR A 36 -2.06 4.88 2.98
N VAL A 37 -3.32 4.51 2.77
CA VAL A 37 -3.97 4.51 1.47
C VAL A 37 -5.09 5.54 1.49
N GLN A 38 -5.11 6.40 0.47
CA GLN A 38 -6.23 7.29 0.21
C GLN A 38 -7.21 6.57 -0.72
N HIS A 39 -8.44 6.44 -0.24
CA HIS A 39 -9.58 5.90 -0.96
C HIS A 39 -10.42 7.05 -1.50
N THR A 40 -11.02 6.82 -2.66
CA THR A 40 -12.04 7.70 -3.23
C THR A 40 -13.27 6.83 -3.48
N ASP A 41 -14.40 7.22 -2.90
CA ASP A 41 -15.67 6.52 -3.07
C ASP A 41 -16.80 7.52 -3.34
N TYR A 42 -17.94 7.04 -3.77
CA TYR A 42 -19.13 7.85 -3.99
C TYR A 42 -20.01 7.86 -2.75
N ASP A 43 -20.31 9.05 -2.23
CA ASP A 43 -21.30 9.21 -1.17
C ASP A 43 -22.69 9.42 -1.79
N PRO A 44 -23.63 8.46 -1.63
CA PRO A 44 -24.96 8.56 -2.23
C PRO A 44 -25.83 9.65 -1.59
N LEU A 45 -25.54 10.06 -0.34
CA LEU A 45 -26.33 11.09 0.34
C LEU A 45 -26.02 12.48 -0.22
N THR A 46 -24.73 12.80 -0.32
CA THR A 46 -24.27 14.10 -0.86
C THR A 46 -24.15 14.11 -2.38
N LYS A 47 -24.22 12.93 -3.01
CA LYS A 47 -24.04 12.71 -4.45
C LYS A 47 -22.69 13.18 -4.98
N GLN A 48 -21.64 13.08 -4.17
CA GLN A 48 -20.30 13.56 -4.48
C GLN A 48 -19.24 12.47 -4.26
N GLN A 49 -18.07 12.66 -4.87
CA GLN A 49 -16.91 11.86 -4.53
C GLN A 49 -16.36 12.33 -3.18
N VAL A 50 -16.17 11.38 -2.28
CA VAL A 50 -15.54 11.60 -0.98
C VAL A 50 -14.19 10.90 -0.94
N GLN A 51 -13.25 11.51 -0.23
CA GLN A 51 -11.93 10.93 -0.02
C GLN A 51 -11.71 10.71 1.47
N PHE A 52 -11.17 9.55 1.80
CA PHE A 52 -10.81 9.20 3.17
C PHE A 52 -9.52 8.39 3.17
N LYS A 53 -8.82 8.40 4.31
CA LYS A 53 -7.57 7.67 4.47
C LYS A 53 -7.76 6.51 5.44
N THR A 54 -7.03 5.43 5.18
CA THR A 54 -7.01 4.25 6.03
C THR A 54 -5.56 3.78 6.15
N GLN A 55 -5.19 3.36 7.37
CA GLN A 55 -3.87 2.84 7.64
C GLN A 55 -3.91 1.32 7.65
N TYR A 56 -3.10 0.69 6.81
CA TYR A 56 -2.98 -0.76 6.70
C TYR A 56 -1.67 -1.22 7.34
N LYS A 57 -1.78 -2.12 8.32
CA LYS A 57 -0.66 -2.85 8.91
C LYS A 57 -0.38 -4.08 8.05
N ILE A 58 0.75 -4.09 7.36
CA ILE A 58 1.26 -5.26 6.65
C ILE A 58 2.18 -6.03 7.59
N GLY A 59 1.76 -7.25 7.94
CA GLY A 59 2.48 -8.09 8.91
C GLY A 59 3.90 -8.41 8.47
N GLY A 60 4.88 -8.25 9.36
CA GLY A 60 6.28 -8.62 9.13
C GLY A 60 6.58 -10.11 9.16
N GLN A 61 5.58 -10.97 9.01
CA GLN A 61 5.77 -12.41 8.94
C GLN A 61 6.44 -12.78 7.60
N LYS A 62 7.17 -13.89 7.55
CA LYS A 62 8.05 -14.28 6.40
C LYS A 62 7.42 -14.10 5.01
N ILE A 63 6.11 -14.31 4.86
CA ILE A 63 5.42 -14.21 3.56
C ILE A 63 5.17 -12.74 3.16
N LEU A 64 4.68 -11.91 4.08
CA LEU A 64 4.30 -10.52 3.80
C LEU A 64 5.45 -9.52 3.97
N ALA A 65 6.48 -9.85 4.76
CA ALA A 65 7.67 -8.99 4.89
C ALA A 65 8.37 -8.75 3.55
N ASN A 66 8.44 -9.78 2.70
CA ASN A 66 9.05 -9.71 1.37
C ASN A 66 8.26 -8.82 0.40
N THR A 67 7.01 -8.47 0.72
CA THR A 67 6.15 -7.66 -0.15
C THR A 67 6.19 -6.17 0.15
N PHE A 68 6.93 -5.73 1.18
CA PHE A 68 6.97 -4.32 1.59
C PHE A 68 7.41 -3.39 0.46
N GLY A 69 8.28 -3.86 -0.44
CA GLY A 69 8.74 -3.11 -1.61
C GLY A 69 7.66 -2.84 -2.66
N LEU A 70 6.57 -3.62 -2.66
CA LEU A 70 5.48 -3.48 -3.63
C LEU A 70 4.56 -2.29 -3.33
N PHE A 71 4.54 -1.82 -2.08
CA PHE A 71 3.80 -0.63 -1.69
C PHE A 71 4.61 0.62 -2.03
N GLN A 72 4.39 1.18 -3.22
CA GLN A 72 5.06 2.40 -3.68
C GLN A 72 4.12 3.60 -3.54
N ILE A 73 4.63 4.71 -3.00
CA ILE A 73 3.86 5.96 -2.91
C ILE A 73 3.43 6.39 -4.34
N GLY A 74 2.21 6.88 -4.46
CA GLY A 74 1.60 7.26 -5.75
C GLY A 74 1.01 6.10 -6.55
N HIS A 75 1.22 4.85 -6.13
CA HIS A 75 0.68 3.69 -6.83
C HIS A 75 -0.66 3.24 -6.27
N LYS A 76 -1.48 2.70 -7.16
CA LYS A 76 -2.76 2.09 -6.80
C LYS A 76 -2.52 0.73 -6.13
N VAL A 77 -3.40 0.38 -5.20
CA VAL A 77 -3.41 -0.91 -4.52
C VAL A 77 -4.85 -1.32 -4.23
N LEU A 78 -5.15 -2.59 -4.44
CA LEU A 78 -6.32 -3.24 -3.87
C LEU A 78 -5.85 -4.01 -2.64
N ILE A 79 -6.48 -3.78 -1.50
CA ILE A 79 -6.08 -4.38 -0.22
C ILE A 79 -7.30 -4.86 0.54
N SER A 80 -7.20 -6.05 1.13
CA SER A 80 -8.22 -6.59 2.03
C SER A 80 -7.65 -6.81 3.42
N GLY A 81 -8.50 -6.71 4.43
CA GLY A 81 -8.08 -6.89 5.81
C GLY A 81 -9.21 -6.82 6.80
N ASN A 82 -8.86 -6.88 8.08
CA ASN A 82 -9.81 -6.71 9.17
C ASN A 82 -9.49 -5.44 9.93
N VAL A 83 -10.52 -4.64 10.24
CA VAL A 83 -10.36 -3.48 11.11
C VAL A 83 -9.85 -3.94 12.48
N CYS A 84 -8.82 -3.31 13.02
CA CYS A 84 -8.26 -3.69 14.32
C CYS A 84 -8.12 -2.50 15.28
N GLY A 85 -8.39 -1.29 14.80
CA GLY A 85 -8.36 -0.09 15.64
C GLY A 85 -8.74 1.17 14.87
N TYR A 86 -8.63 2.30 15.56
CA TYR A 86 -8.84 3.63 15.02
C TYR A 86 -7.80 4.58 15.63
N ASP A 87 -7.09 5.30 14.79
CA ASP A 87 -6.20 6.39 15.18
C ASP A 87 -7.04 7.66 15.35
N GLN A 88 -7.20 8.10 16.61
CA GLN A 88 -8.01 9.27 16.94
C GLN A 88 -7.34 10.59 16.55
N GLU A 89 -6.01 10.65 16.54
CA GLU A 89 -5.27 11.87 16.21
C GLU A 89 -5.27 12.10 14.71
N ALA A 90 -5.08 11.03 13.94
CA ALA A 90 -5.05 11.10 12.48
C ALA A 90 -6.41 10.89 11.82
N PHE A 91 -7.45 10.57 12.59
CA PHE A 91 -8.80 10.23 12.13
C PHE A 91 -8.80 9.12 11.06
N MET A 92 -8.08 8.03 11.31
CA MET A 92 -7.94 6.92 10.37
C MET A 92 -8.28 5.57 11.00
N TRP A 93 -9.04 4.75 10.28
CA TRP A 93 -9.16 3.33 10.61
C TRP A 93 -7.82 2.63 10.45
N ILE A 94 -7.53 1.71 11.36
CA ILE A 94 -6.37 0.83 11.32
C ILE A 94 -6.85 -0.57 10.92
N VAL A 95 -6.28 -1.11 9.86
CA VAL A 95 -6.66 -2.40 9.27
C VAL A 95 -5.46 -3.33 9.27
N ASN A 96 -5.62 -4.54 9.81
CA ASN A 96 -4.65 -5.61 9.63
C ASN A 96 -4.84 -6.25 8.26
N ALA A 97 -3.85 -6.11 7.38
CA ALA A 97 -3.95 -6.58 6.00
C ALA A 97 -3.86 -8.11 5.91
N LEU A 98 -4.74 -8.70 5.11
CA LEU A 98 -4.80 -10.14 4.84
C LEU A 98 -4.29 -10.48 3.44
N SER A 99 -4.65 -9.67 2.45
CA SER A 99 -4.18 -9.82 1.07
C SER A 99 -4.11 -8.46 0.36
N PHE A 100 -3.33 -8.39 -0.70
CA PHE A 100 -3.27 -7.21 -1.56
C PHE A 100 -2.96 -7.62 -3.01
N SER A 101 -3.30 -6.75 -3.95
CA SER A 101 -2.84 -6.82 -5.33
C SER A 101 -2.44 -5.44 -5.83
N ILE A 102 -1.39 -5.40 -6.64
CA ILE A 102 -0.97 -4.18 -7.33
C ILE A 102 -1.59 -4.21 -8.73
N PRO A 103 -2.61 -3.38 -9.02
CA PRO A 103 -3.21 -3.31 -10.34
C PRO A 103 -2.16 -2.83 -11.36
N SER A 104 -1.96 -3.59 -12.43
CA SER A 104 -1.18 -3.14 -13.58
C SER A 104 -2.08 -2.32 -14.52
N GLY A 105 -1.99 -0.99 -14.44
CA GLY A 105 -2.46 -0.11 -15.51
C GLY A 105 -1.37 0.03 -16.59
N HIS A 106 -1.74 0.41 -17.82
CA HIS A 106 -0.77 0.75 -18.87
C HIS A 106 0.17 1.81 -18.31
N GLN A 107 1.42 1.42 -18.01
CA GLN A 107 2.45 2.37 -17.65
C GLN A 107 2.72 3.19 -18.90
N THR A 108 2.12 4.38 -19.01
CA THR A 108 2.69 5.39 -19.89
C THR A 108 4.06 5.69 -19.30
N ASN A 109 5.09 5.03 -19.82
CA ASN A 109 6.48 5.42 -19.61
C ASN A 109 6.67 6.81 -20.22
N THR A 110 6.09 7.85 -19.64
CA THR A 110 6.57 9.22 -19.81
C THR A 110 7.76 9.38 -18.87
N LEU A 111 8.81 8.63 -19.16
CA LEU A 111 10.16 9.06 -18.84
C LEU A 111 10.43 10.28 -19.72
N SER A 112 10.01 11.48 -19.28
CA SER A 112 10.66 12.72 -19.73
C SER A 112 12.00 12.81 -19.00
N SER A 113 12.89 11.85 -19.28
CA SER A 113 14.28 11.95 -18.89
C SER A 113 14.93 12.88 -19.90
N ASN A 114 15.08 14.15 -19.55
CA ASN A 114 16.02 15.06 -20.19
C ASN A 114 17.44 14.56 -19.89
N ILE A 115 17.83 13.45 -20.50
CA ILE A 115 19.19 12.95 -20.50
C ILE A 115 19.83 13.58 -21.73
N LYS A 116 20.70 14.57 -21.49
CA LYS A 116 21.67 14.98 -22.50
C LYS A 116 22.42 13.72 -22.95
N SER A 117 22.16 13.32 -24.19
CA SER A 117 22.81 12.18 -24.84
C SER A 117 24.30 12.45 -24.90
N ASN A 118 25.08 11.82 -24.02
CA ASN A 118 26.48 11.54 -24.31
C ASN A 118 26.53 10.11 -24.85
N ASN A 119 26.71 10.04 -26.17
CA ASN A 119 26.81 8.81 -26.94
C ASN A 119 27.95 7.95 -26.41
N ASN A 120 27.63 6.74 -25.94
CA ASN A 120 28.49 5.56 -26.06
C ASN A 120 27.62 4.30 -25.94
N ALA A 121 27.08 3.88 -27.08
CA ALA A 121 26.30 2.67 -27.21
C ALA A 121 27.22 1.43 -27.11
N ALA A 122 27.18 0.74 -25.98
CA ALA A 122 27.57 -0.67 -25.90
C ALA A 122 26.30 -1.50 -25.68
N MET A 123 25.69 -1.87 -26.79
CA MET A 123 24.50 -2.71 -26.90
C MET A 123 24.80 -4.12 -26.36
N ARG A 124 24.45 -4.41 -25.10
CA ARG A 124 24.39 -5.80 -24.60
C ARG A 124 22.96 -6.33 -24.73
N ARG A 125 22.68 -7.02 -25.84
CA ARG A 125 21.49 -7.87 -25.98
C ARG A 125 21.64 -9.09 -25.05
N ARG A 126 20.59 -9.42 -24.29
CA ARG A 126 20.53 -10.68 -23.52
C ARG A 126 20.38 -11.86 -24.49
N PRO A 127 21.22 -12.91 -24.38
CA PRO A 127 21.00 -14.15 -25.11
C PRO A 127 19.88 -14.98 -24.45
N GLY A 128 18.99 -15.55 -25.27
CA GLY A 128 18.19 -16.73 -24.92
C GLY A 128 16.76 -16.49 -24.45
N LEU A 129 15.86 -16.21 -25.40
CA LEU A 129 14.60 -16.96 -25.61
C LEU A 129 14.23 -16.84 -27.10
#